data_AF-A0A6V8PC31-F1
#
_entry.id   AF-A0A6V8PC31-F1
#
_cell.length_a   1.000
_cell.length_b   1.000
_cell.length_c   1.000
_cell.angle_alpha   90.00
_cell.angle_beta   90.00
_cell.angle_gamma   90.00
#
_symmetry.space_group_name_H-M   'P 1'
#
loop_
_entity.id
_entity.type
_entity.pdbx_description
1 polymer ?
#
loop_
_entity_poly.entity_id
_entity_poly.type
_entity_poly.pdbx_seq_one_letter_code
_entity_poly.pdbx_strand_id
1 'polypeptide(L)'
;MSKLKIFKDSDTVILTAIFLLGAVARFFALDFGLPNISTRPDEIFVVGTAMRFGTGDLNPHFFIYPTFYMYFLFAIYGAYYVLGLALGIFSSLEDFQFLYFTDPTAFYLLNRIIAATLGTVTIFLVYLVGRKFYSRGVGLLSALLLSLTYLHVRDSHFGVLDVPVTFFIVLAYLFIGKMFLEGRMKDYLGAGAIAGLAVSVKYNAALLVMPFLLGHLLRSRGRGRTLKEMVFDRKIWAGMLAMPLFFVLTTPFSVLDPNLFLKDTLGIFGRFEGLPGIDLGPGWVYHLSFSLRYGLGLPLLLASLGGTAYALYRHRKSDLLLLSFPLAYYLVAGSSHTVFVRYAIPLLPFLNIFAALLIYDVFGKVAHLYIGKLGHFLTFKSENGKQLGKTGVKFACIGVSVLLLIPSIFHIISFNRILSQEDTRLLSARWIEENIPSGSKILMSGTYGLPQLFKSRESLLAEVREKQQREVEANGDGEEARNRYEYKFRLENYPPLPNYELYAYQRASGIFWILTDLEEVRNKDIEYVVVEEYFLRGYSTIPPDLLNFLKQKGTLLKSFYPYDGSEIQTEPVFDQMDAFYVPYSNFGGIKRPGPVIRIYELRE
;
A
#
# COMPACT_ATOMS: atom_id res chain seq x y z
N MET A 1 -20.36 19.63 31.17
CA MET A 1 -20.36 18.34 30.44
C MET A 1 -21.67 18.17 29.67
N SER A 2 -21.84 18.86 28.53
CA SER A 2 -22.97 18.62 27.61
C SER A 2 -22.56 17.57 26.59
N LYS A 3 -23.13 16.37 26.70
CA LYS A 3 -22.89 15.24 25.79
C LYS A 3 -23.08 15.69 24.33
N LEU A 4 -22.01 15.65 23.53
CA LEU A 4 -22.10 15.70 22.08
C LEU A 4 -22.95 14.49 21.61
N LYS A 5 -24.24 14.68 21.35
CA LYS A 5 -24.98 13.76 20.47
C LYS A 5 -24.52 14.04 19.03
N ILE A 6 -23.41 13.43 18.63
CA ILE A 6 -22.74 13.61 17.32
C ILE A 6 -23.62 13.08 16.16
N PHE A 7 -24.60 12.22 16.46
CA PHE A 7 -25.40 11.48 15.49
C PHE A 7 -26.89 11.43 15.88
N LYS A 8 -27.78 11.33 14.87
CA LYS A 8 -29.12 10.76 15.11
C LYS A 8 -28.95 9.25 15.16
N ASP A 9 -29.72 8.54 15.97
CA ASP A 9 -29.52 7.10 16.23
C ASP A 9 -29.43 6.25 14.94
N SER A 10 -30.21 6.58 13.91
CA SER A 10 -30.16 5.90 12.61
C SER A 10 -28.88 6.13 11.78
N ASP A 11 -28.15 7.23 11.98
CA ASP A 11 -26.88 7.45 11.27
C ASP A 11 -25.75 6.65 11.85
N THR A 12 -25.73 6.56 13.18
CA THR A 12 -24.72 5.78 13.88
C THR A 12 -24.80 4.35 13.36
N VAL A 13 -26.00 3.80 13.23
CA VAL A 13 -26.23 2.46 12.67
C VAL A 13 -25.72 2.35 11.23
N ILE A 14 -26.12 3.26 10.33
CA ILE A 14 -25.69 3.20 8.91
C ILE A 14 -24.17 3.34 8.78
N LEU A 15 -23.57 4.31 9.47
CA LEU A 15 -22.13 4.54 9.41
C LEU A 15 -21.36 3.37 10.02
N THR A 16 -21.87 2.78 11.11
CA THR A 16 -21.28 1.59 11.73
C THR A 16 -21.36 0.41 10.76
N ALA A 17 -22.48 0.20 10.06
CA ALA A 17 -22.61 -0.85 9.07
C ALA A 17 -21.62 -0.67 7.90
N ILE A 18 -21.49 0.56 7.37
CA ILE A 18 -20.48 0.90 6.34
C ILE A 18 -19.06 0.64 6.85
N PHE A 19 -18.77 1.01 8.09
CA PHE A 19 -17.46 0.82 8.71
C PHE A 19 -17.14 -0.67 8.88
N LEU A 20 -18.07 -1.47 9.39
CA LEU A 20 -17.92 -2.92 9.54
C LEU A 20 -17.76 -3.61 8.18
N LEU A 21 -18.54 -3.21 7.18
CA LEU A 21 -18.40 -3.71 5.81
C LEU A 21 -17.00 -3.44 5.25
N GLY A 22 -16.52 -2.20 5.42
CA GLY A 22 -15.18 -1.81 5.00
C GLY A 22 -14.07 -2.53 5.78
N ALA A 23 -14.29 -2.83 7.07
CA ALA A 23 -13.36 -3.59 7.90
C ALA A 23 -13.29 -5.05 7.44
N VAL A 24 -14.42 -5.74 7.29
CA VAL A 24 -14.46 -7.13 6.80
C VAL A 24 -13.74 -7.26 5.46
N ALA A 25 -13.94 -6.32 4.54
CA ALA A 25 -13.26 -6.34 3.25
C ALA A 25 -11.72 -6.23 3.33
N ARG A 26 -11.18 -5.58 4.37
CA ARG A 26 -9.74 -5.27 4.53
C ARG A 26 -9.00 -6.22 5.46
N PHE A 27 -9.69 -6.84 6.40
CA PHE A 27 -9.10 -7.75 7.39
C PHE A 27 -9.15 -9.22 6.95
N PHE A 28 -9.80 -9.52 5.82
CA PHE A 28 -9.89 -10.87 5.30
C PHE A 28 -8.57 -11.33 4.71
N ALA A 29 -8.09 -12.52 5.09
CA ALA A 29 -6.86 -13.14 4.57
C ALA A 29 -5.61 -12.23 4.63
N LEU A 30 -5.43 -11.45 5.70
CA LEU A 30 -4.25 -10.61 5.90
C LEU A 30 -2.94 -11.40 6.05
N ASP A 31 -3.03 -12.67 6.42
CA ASP A 31 -1.94 -13.63 6.56
C ASP A 31 -1.45 -14.21 5.22
N PHE A 32 -2.04 -13.82 4.09
CA PHE A 32 -1.69 -14.34 2.77
C PHE A 32 -0.16 -14.41 2.56
N GLY A 33 0.30 -15.52 2.00
CA GLY A 33 1.69 -15.71 1.61
C GLY A 33 2.71 -15.83 2.76
N LEU A 34 2.36 -15.54 4.01
CA LEU A 34 3.27 -15.72 5.14
C LEU A 34 3.47 -17.22 5.44
N PRO A 35 4.67 -17.64 5.90
CA PRO A 35 5.83 -16.83 6.30
C PRO A 35 6.72 -16.33 5.15
N ASN A 36 6.40 -16.61 3.89
CA ASN A 36 7.22 -16.18 2.76
C ASN A 36 7.07 -14.66 2.50
N ILE A 37 8.09 -13.89 2.87
CA ILE A 37 8.08 -12.42 2.79
C ILE A 37 8.22 -11.89 1.35
N SER A 38 8.68 -12.72 0.41
CA SER A 38 8.74 -12.37 -1.02
C SER A 38 7.36 -12.34 -1.68
N THR A 39 6.31 -12.75 -0.96
CA THR A 39 4.92 -12.62 -1.43
C THR A 39 4.44 -11.18 -1.54
N ARG A 40 5.06 -10.27 -0.78
CA ARG A 40 4.93 -8.82 -0.95
C ARG A 40 6.27 -8.14 -0.59
N PRO A 41 7.23 -8.09 -1.53
CA PRO A 41 8.61 -7.74 -1.22
C PRO A 41 8.82 -6.30 -0.75
N ASP A 42 7.89 -5.38 -1.08
CA ASP A 42 7.96 -3.98 -0.62
C ASP A 42 7.84 -3.86 0.92
N GLU A 43 7.18 -4.83 1.58
CA GLU A 43 7.04 -4.82 3.05
C GLU A 43 8.38 -5.04 3.75
N ILE A 44 9.33 -5.72 3.08
CA ILE A 44 10.64 -6.07 3.64
C ILE A 44 11.42 -4.83 4.04
N PHE A 45 11.37 -3.77 3.23
CA PHE A 45 12.05 -2.52 3.54
C PHE A 45 11.50 -1.84 4.79
N VAL A 46 10.18 -1.85 4.97
CA VAL A 46 9.52 -1.20 6.10
C VAL A 46 9.74 -2.01 7.39
N VAL A 47 9.49 -3.31 7.35
CA VAL A 47 9.63 -4.21 8.49
C VAL A 47 11.10 -4.36 8.90
N GLY A 48 11.98 -4.60 7.93
CA GLY A 48 13.42 -4.78 8.18
C GLY A 48 14.08 -3.54 8.77
N THR A 49 13.70 -2.35 8.31
CA THR A 49 14.24 -1.09 8.87
C THR A 49 13.77 -0.87 10.30
N ALA A 50 12.48 -1.10 10.56
CA ALA A 50 11.93 -1.00 11.92
C ALA A 50 12.63 -1.96 12.89
N MET A 51 12.92 -3.19 12.47
CA MET A 51 13.67 -4.15 13.29
C MET A 51 15.12 -3.75 13.49
N ARG A 52 15.76 -3.16 12.46
CA ARG A 52 17.15 -2.70 12.57
C ARG A 52 17.34 -1.63 13.64
N PHE A 53 16.36 -0.76 13.89
CA PHE A 53 16.43 0.20 14.99
C PHE A 53 16.66 -0.45 16.38
N GLY A 54 16.27 -1.73 16.53
CA GLY A 54 16.55 -2.51 17.73
C GLY A 54 18.03 -2.79 17.99
N THR A 55 18.93 -2.56 17.03
CA THR A 55 20.38 -2.69 17.23
C THR A 55 21.00 -1.47 17.91
N GLY A 56 20.21 -0.44 18.22
CA GLY A 56 20.66 0.80 18.85
C GLY A 56 20.99 1.94 17.87
N ASP A 57 21.04 1.66 16.58
CA ASP A 57 21.19 2.66 15.53
C ASP A 57 19.81 3.08 14.98
N LEU A 58 19.42 4.32 15.27
CA LEU A 58 18.13 4.88 14.85
C LEU A 58 18.18 5.51 13.45
N ASN A 59 19.33 5.57 12.77
CA ASN A 59 19.43 6.10 11.42
C ASN A 59 18.80 5.10 10.41
N PRO A 60 17.88 5.54 9.53
CA PRO A 60 17.37 4.67 8.47
C PRO A 60 18.44 4.28 7.43
N HIS A 61 19.55 5.01 7.30
CA HIS A 61 20.61 4.79 6.29
C HIS A 61 20.11 4.67 4.84
N PHE A 62 18.89 5.12 4.61
CA PHE A 62 18.30 5.41 3.30
C PHE A 62 17.16 6.40 3.52
N PHE A 63 16.98 7.32 2.58
CA PHE A 63 15.93 8.33 2.64
C PHE A 63 15.03 8.33 1.41
N ILE A 64 14.93 7.20 0.70
CA ILE A 64 13.90 6.98 -0.33
C ILE A 64 12.49 7.09 0.30
N TYR A 65 12.36 6.73 1.57
CA TYR A 65 11.19 6.99 2.42
C TYR A 65 11.61 7.77 3.67
N PRO A 66 10.75 8.65 4.20
CA PRO A 66 10.95 9.24 5.51
C PRO A 66 10.63 8.25 6.65
N THR A 67 11.01 8.57 7.88
CA THR A 67 11.25 7.55 8.93
C THR A 67 10.09 7.37 9.93
N PHE A 68 9.11 8.27 9.96
CA PHE A 68 8.08 8.26 11.01
C PHE A 68 7.34 6.93 11.13
N TYR A 69 6.90 6.35 10.01
CA TYR A 69 6.15 5.09 10.02
C TYR A 69 7.01 3.91 10.52
N MET A 70 8.30 3.91 10.21
CA MET A 70 9.23 2.86 10.65
C MET A 70 9.53 2.97 12.14
N TYR A 71 9.68 4.18 12.69
CA TYR A 71 9.78 4.37 14.15
C TYR A 71 8.50 3.96 14.88
N PHE A 72 7.34 4.28 14.32
CA PHE A 72 6.07 3.82 14.87
C PHE A 72 6.02 2.30 14.91
N LEU A 73 6.43 1.63 13.82
CA LEU A 73 6.45 0.17 13.75
C LEU A 73 7.47 -0.44 14.71
N PHE A 74 8.65 0.17 14.87
CA PHE A 74 9.64 -0.22 15.87
C PHE A 74 9.06 -0.17 17.29
N ALA A 75 8.33 0.89 17.64
CA ALA A 75 7.65 0.98 18.93
C ALA A 75 6.59 -0.12 19.11
N ILE A 76 5.86 -0.48 18.05
CA ILE A 76 4.90 -1.60 18.08
C ILE A 76 5.61 -2.94 18.30
N TYR A 77 6.74 -3.19 17.64
CA TYR A 77 7.51 -4.41 17.85
C TYR A 77 8.14 -4.48 19.25
N GLY A 78 8.59 -3.36 19.80
CA GLY A 78 9.01 -3.27 21.20
C GLY A 78 7.88 -3.60 22.16
N ALA A 79 6.67 -3.08 21.90
CA ALA A 79 5.49 -3.42 22.70
C ALA A 79 5.10 -4.91 22.56
N TYR A 80 5.20 -5.48 21.36
CA TYR A 80 4.98 -6.90 21.12
C TYR A 80 5.96 -7.77 21.92
N TYR A 81 7.25 -7.43 21.92
CA TYR A 81 8.27 -8.10 22.73
C TYR A 81 7.97 -8.02 24.23
N VAL A 82 7.70 -6.82 24.77
CA VAL A 82 7.41 -6.61 26.20
C VAL A 82 6.16 -7.37 26.63
N LEU A 83 5.11 -7.36 25.81
CA LEU A 83 3.90 -8.13 26.10
C LEU A 83 4.17 -9.64 26.04
N GLY A 84 4.98 -10.09 25.09
CA GLY A 84 5.40 -11.49 24.99
C GLY A 84 6.21 -11.96 26.21
N LEU A 85 7.11 -11.13 26.74
CA LEU A 85 7.79 -11.39 28.03
C LEU A 85 6.79 -11.51 29.18
N ALA A 86 5.85 -10.57 29.29
CA ALA A 86 4.87 -10.55 30.37
C ALA A 86 3.91 -11.76 30.34
N LEU A 87 3.65 -12.30 29.16
CA LEU A 87 2.80 -13.48 28.94
C LEU A 87 3.60 -14.81 28.92
N GLY A 88 4.93 -14.77 29.08
CA GLY A 88 5.78 -15.95 29.01
C GLY A 88 5.91 -16.57 27.61
N ILE A 89 5.60 -15.81 26.54
CA ILE A 89 5.81 -16.20 25.14
C ILE A 89 7.28 -16.13 24.77
N PHE A 90 7.99 -15.12 25.30
CA PHE A 90 9.44 -14.97 25.16
C PHE A 90 10.07 -15.05 26.55
N SER A 91 11.24 -15.70 26.65
CA SER A 91 12.06 -15.71 27.87
C SER A 91 13.23 -14.74 27.75
N SER A 92 13.64 -14.41 26.53
CA SER A 92 14.79 -13.54 26.25
C SER A 92 14.61 -12.73 24.96
N LEU A 93 15.50 -11.75 24.76
CA LEU A 93 15.61 -11.04 23.47
C LEU A 93 16.05 -11.99 22.35
N GLU A 94 16.83 -13.02 22.69
CA GLU A 94 17.32 -14.02 21.74
C GLU A 94 16.16 -14.81 21.12
N ASP A 95 15.16 -15.19 21.92
CA ASP A 95 13.95 -15.88 21.45
C ASP A 95 13.18 -15.03 20.43
N PHE A 96 13.08 -13.72 20.69
CA PHE A 96 12.41 -12.77 19.82
C PHE A 96 13.15 -12.58 18.49
N GLN A 97 14.47 -12.51 18.54
CA GLN A 97 15.33 -12.46 17.36
C GLN A 97 15.25 -13.75 16.54
N PHE A 98 15.28 -14.91 17.22
CA PHE A 98 15.13 -16.21 16.59
C PHE A 98 13.81 -16.29 15.83
N LEU A 99 12.69 -15.93 16.47
CA LEU A 99 11.37 -15.87 15.83
C LEU A 99 11.40 -14.99 14.57
N TYR A 100 11.95 -13.77 14.64
CA TYR A 100 12.04 -12.89 13.47
C TYR A 100 12.78 -13.52 12.29
N PHE A 101 13.83 -14.29 12.53
CA PHE A 101 14.66 -14.88 11.47
C PHE A 101 14.14 -16.23 10.95
N THR A 102 13.35 -16.96 11.73
CA THR A 102 12.80 -18.26 11.34
C THR A 102 11.36 -18.17 10.86
N ASP A 103 10.54 -17.35 11.53
CA ASP A 103 9.14 -17.13 11.19
C ASP A 103 8.75 -15.65 11.41
N PRO A 104 8.92 -14.79 10.41
CA PRO A 104 8.61 -13.38 10.52
C PRO A 104 7.10 -13.07 10.48
N THR A 105 6.21 -14.09 10.46
CA THR A 105 4.76 -13.92 10.25
C THR A 105 4.15 -12.84 11.13
N ALA A 106 4.42 -12.88 12.44
CA ALA A 106 3.83 -11.92 13.38
C ALA A 106 4.19 -10.46 13.06
N PHE A 107 5.41 -10.20 12.61
CA PHE A 107 5.90 -8.85 12.31
C PHE A 107 5.19 -8.25 11.09
N TYR A 108 5.12 -9.02 10.00
CA TYR A 108 4.44 -8.59 8.78
C TYR A 108 2.93 -8.50 9.00
N LEU A 109 2.32 -9.45 9.72
CA LEU A 109 0.90 -9.43 10.04
C LEU A 109 0.52 -8.22 10.90
N LEU A 110 1.32 -7.85 11.91
CA LEU A 110 1.10 -6.64 12.70
C LEU A 110 1.12 -5.37 11.82
N ASN A 111 2.08 -5.27 10.90
CA ASN A 111 2.15 -4.15 9.96
C ASN A 111 0.92 -4.11 9.02
N ARG A 112 0.48 -5.26 8.51
CA ARG A 112 -0.74 -5.39 7.69
C ARG A 112 -2.01 -5.03 8.47
N ILE A 113 -2.10 -5.43 9.74
CA ILE A 113 -3.20 -5.04 10.65
C ILE A 113 -3.24 -3.52 10.83
N ILE A 114 -2.08 -2.87 11.00
CA ILE A 114 -1.99 -1.41 11.08
C ILE A 114 -2.50 -0.77 9.78
N ALA A 115 -2.04 -1.24 8.62
CA ALA A 115 -2.49 -0.73 7.32
C ALA A 115 -4.00 -0.91 7.12
N ALA A 116 -4.55 -2.09 7.44
CA ALA A 116 -5.98 -2.38 7.37
C ALA A 116 -6.79 -1.49 8.33
N THR A 117 -6.26 -1.25 9.53
CA THR A 117 -6.87 -0.35 10.53
C THR A 117 -6.90 1.08 10.01
N LEU A 118 -5.78 1.64 9.58
CA LEU A 118 -5.70 2.99 9.04
C LEU A 118 -6.58 3.15 7.80
N GLY A 119 -6.61 2.13 6.93
CA GLY A 119 -7.48 2.11 5.76
C GLY A 119 -8.97 2.08 6.12
N THR A 120 -9.34 1.35 7.17
CA THR A 120 -10.72 1.31 7.68
C THR A 120 -11.10 2.63 8.34
N VAL A 121 -10.23 3.21 9.19
CA VAL A 121 -10.48 4.51 9.82
C VAL A 121 -10.59 5.64 8.79
N THR A 122 -9.89 5.54 7.66
CA THR A 122 -10.00 6.50 6.55
C THR A 122 -11.44 6.62 6.02
N ILE A 123 -12.25 5.55 6.07
CA ILE A 123 -13.68 5.59 5.72
C ILE A 123 -14.43 6.60 6.59
N PHE A 124 -14.18 6.56 7.90
CA PHE A 124 -14.77 7.49 8.85
C PHE A 124 -14.25 8.93 8.64
N LEU A 125 -12.95 9.10 8.37
CA LEU A 125 -12.40 10.44 8.08
C LEU A 125 -13.00 11.05 6.82
N VAL A 126 -13.22 10.25 5.77
CA VAL A 126 -13.87 10.69 4.53
C VAL A 126 -15.33 11.07 4.77
N TYR A 127 -16.06 10.33 5.62
CA TYR A 127 -17.39 10.75 6.08
C TYR A 127 -17.33 12.15 6.72
N LEU A 128 -16.36 12.39 7.61
CA LEU A 128 -16.22 13.67 8.30
C LEU A 128 -15.87 14.80 7.33
N VAL A 129 -14.99 14.58 6.36
CA VAL A 129 -14.63 15.57 5.33
C VAL A 129 -15.87 15.89 4.48
N GLY A 130 -16.54 14.88 3.91
CA GLY A 130 -17.74 15.08 3.09
C GLY A 130 -18.87 15.77 3.85
N ARG A 131 -19.10 15.40 5.12
CA ARG A 131 -20.07 16.05 6.01
C ARG A 131 -19.74 17.52 6.25
N LYS A 132 -18.46 17.83 6.50
CA LYS A 132 -18.01 19.17 6.90
C LYS A 132 -18.03 20.17 5.75
N PHE A 133 -17.62 19.75 4.56
CA PHE A 133 -17.51 20.65 3.39
C PHE A 133 -18.80 20.73 2.56
N TYR A 134 -19.67 19.72 2.65
CA TYR A 134 -20.90 19.64 1.87
C TYR A 134 -22.12 19.39 2.75
N SER A 135 -22.43 18.12 3.00
CA SER A 135 -23.62 17.71 3.72
C SER A 135 -23.44 16.31 4.30
N ARG A 136 -24.26 15.99 5.29
CA ARG A 136 -24.28 14.66 5.90
C ARG A 136 -24.53 13.53 4.87
N GLY A 137 -25.37 13.78 3.87
CA GLY A 137 -25.65 12.78 2.84
C GLY A 137 -24.44 12.51 1.94
N VAL A 138 -23.73 13.57 1.54
CA VAL A 138 -22.46 13.44 0.81
C VAL A 138 -21.47 12.64 1.65
N GLY A 139 -21.30 12.98 2.94
CA GLY A 139 -20.41 12.23 3.83
C GLY A 139 -20.73 10.72 3.92
N LEU A 140 -22.01 10.36 4.08
CA LEU A 140 -22.42 8.94 4.15
C LEU A 140 -22.14 8.21 2.84
N LEU A 141 -22.45 8.83 1.70
CA LEU A 141 -22.18 8.25 0.38
C LEU A 141 -20.67 8.13 0.11
N SER A 142 -19.86 9.13 0.49
CA SER A 142 -18.40 9.07 0.33
C SER A 142 -17.80 7.91 1.13
N ALA A 143 -18.30 7.68 2.35
CA ALA A 143 -17.88 6.55 3.17
C ALA A 143 -18.31 5.21 2.56
N LEU A 144 -19.55 5.09 2.08
CA LEU A 144 -20.02 3.89 1.39
C LEU A 144 -19.14 3.57 0.18
N LEU A 145 -18.89 4.54 -0.70
CA LEU A 145 -18.10 4.34 -1.91
C LEU A 145 -16.64 3.97 -1.59
N LEU A 146 -15.99 4.64 -0.63
CA LEU A 146 -14.62 4.29 -0.23
C LEU A 146 -14.53 2.92 0.48
N SER A 147 -15.55 2.56 1.26
CA SER A 147 -15.56 1.28 2.00
C SER A 147 -15.38 0.08 1.07
N LEU A 148 -15.86 0.20 -0.17
CA LEU A 148 -15.85 -0.83 -1.21
C LEU A 148 -15.10 -0.40 -2.48
N THR A 149 -14.20 0.59 -2.42
CA THR A 149 -13.30 0.92 -3.54
C THR A 149 -12.17 -0.11 -3.58
N TYR A 150 -12.09 -0.90 -4.65
CA TYR A 150 -11.22 -2.08 -4.76
C TYR A 150 -9.76 -1.75 -4.55
N LEU A 151 -9.21 -0.73 -5.22
CA LEU A 151 -7.80 -0.35 -5.05
C LEU A 151 -7.46 0.03 -3.60
N HIS A 152 -8.37 0.73 -2.91
CA HIS A 152 -8.15 1.07 -1.51
C HIS A 152 -8.25 -0.17 -0.60
N VAL A 153 -9.17 -1.10 -0.90
CA VAL A 153 -9.31 -2.35 -0.15
C VAL A 153 -8.09 -3.24 -0.35
N ARG A 154 -7.70 -3.51 -1.60
CA ARG A 154 -6.52 -4.29 -1.99
C ARG A 154 -5.29 -3.82 -1.23
N ASP A 155 -4.94 -2.55 -1.36
CA ASP A 155 -3.70 -2.03 -0.78
C ASP A 155 -3.79 -1.81 0.74
N SER A 156 -4.98 -1.91 1.35
CA SER A 156 -5.10 -2.01 2.82
C SER A 156 -4.64 -3.36 3.36
N HIS A 157 -4.44 -4.38 2.52
CA HIS A 157 -3.86 -5.67 2.93
C HIS A 157 -2.33 -5.63 3.00
N PHE A 158 -1.70 -4.55 2.54
CA PHE A 158 -0.24 -4.45 2.45
C PHE A 158 0.29 -3.48 3.51
N GLY A 159 1.30 -3.91 4.26
CA GLY A 159 2.09 -3.13 5.22
C GLY A 159 3.05 -2.14 4.55
N VAL A 160 2.54 -1.37 3.59
CA VAL A 160 3.28 -0.33 2.85
C VAL A 160 2.73 1.06 3.19
N LEU A 161 3.37 2.11 2.66
CA LEU A 161 3.18 3.49 3.12
C LEU A 161 1.98 4.21 2.46
N ASP A 162 1.40 3.68 1.38
CA ASP A 162 0.38 4.36 0.57
C ASP A 162 -0.97 4.55 1.30
N VAL A 163 -1.44 3.53 2.01
CA VAL A 163 -2.66 3.65 2.84
C VAL A 163 -2.42 4.51 4.09
N PRO A 164 -1.32 4.33 4.85
CA PRO A 164 -0.96 5.24 5.94
C PRO A 164 -0.88 6.70 5.52
N VAL A 165 -0.19 7.04 4.42
CA VAL A 165 -0.10 8.45 3.99
C VAL A 165 -1.47 9.00 3.58
N THR A 166 -2.30 8.17 2.94
CA THR A 166 -3.67 8.55 2.54
C THR A 166 -4.53 8.87 3.77
N PHE A 167 -4.42 8.08 4.84
CA PHE A 167 -5.04 8.38 6.14
C PHE A 167 -4.61 9.77 6.65
N PHE A 168 -3.30 10.05 6.68
CA PHE A 168 -2.78 11.34 7.16
C PHE A 168 -3.17 12.52 6.26
N ILE A 169 -3.27 12.32 4.95
CA ILE A 169 -3.76 13.34 4.00
C ILE A 169 -5.21 13.70 4.30
N VAL A 170 -6.10 12.71 4.47
CA VAL A 170 -7.52 12.97 4.80
C VAL A 170 -7.65 13.60 6.19
N LEU A 171 -6.83 13.15 7.16
CA LEU A 171 -6.76 13.76 8.48
C LEU A 171 -6.32 15.22 8.40
N ALA A 172 -5.29 15.54 7.61
CA ALA A 172 -4.83 16.91 7.38
C ALA A 172 -5.96 17.79 6.82
N TYR A 173 -6.78 17.27 5.91
CA TYR A 173 -7.95 17.98 5.39
C TYR A 173 -9.00 18.35 6.45
N LEU A 174 -9.14 17.57 7.52
CA LEU A 174 -10.02 17.95 8.64
C LEU A 174 -9.49 19.17 9.38
N PHE A 175 -8.17 19.27 9.59
CA PHE A 175 -7.50 20.40 10.23
C PHE A 175 -7.39 21.62 9.31
N ILE A 176 -7.02 21.43 8.04
CA ILE A 176 -7.09 22.47 7.00
C ILE A 176 -8.51 23.01 6.89
N GLY A 177 -9.53 22.15 7.01
CA GLY A 177 -10.93 22.57 7.09
C GLY A 177 -11.24 23.40 8.34
N LYS A 178 -10.66 23.09 9.52
CA LYS A 178 -10.81 23.94 10.72
C LYS A 178 -10.12 25.29 10.51
N MET A 179 -8.92 25.29 9.91
CA MET A 179 -8.19 26.49 9.56
C MET A 179 -9.00 27.37 8.59
N PHE A 180 -9.54 26.78 7.54
CA PHE A 180 -10.35 27.45 6.53
C PHE A 180 -11.64 28.07 7.12
N LEU A 181 -12.36 27.33 7.98
CA LEU A 181 -13.64 27.77 8.54
C LEU A 181 -13.50 28.66 9.78
N GLU A 182 -12.61 28.32 10.71
CA GLU A 182 -12.50 28.94 12.05
C GLU A 182 -11.27 29.84 12.18
N GLY A 183 -10.14 29.47 11.56
CA GLY A 183 -8.93 30.29 11.41
C GLY A 183 -8.30 30.83 12.69
N ARG A 184 -8.34 30.04 13.76
CA ARG A 184 -7.60 30.31 15.01
C ARG A 184 -6.17 29.80 14.86
N MET A 185 -5.24 30.32 15.68
CA MET A 185 -3.83 29.92 15.62
C MET A 185 -3.63 28.40 15.73
N LYS A 186 -4.32 27.76 16.68
CA LYS A 186 -4.29 26.30 16.86
C LYS A 186 -4.74 25.50 15.64
N ASP A 187 -5.61 26.07 14.80
CA ASP A 187 -6.08 25.40 13.60
C ASP A 187 -5.01 25.43 12.50
N TYR A 188 -4.22 26.51 12.41
CA TYR A 188 -3.05 26.60 11.52
C TYR A 188 -1.92 25.68 12.00
N LEU A 189 -1.60 25.71 13.30
CA LEU A 189 -0.59 24.82 13.89
C LEU A 189 -0.96 23.35 13.72
N GLY A 190 -2.22 22.99 13.99
CA GLY A 190 -2.70 21.61 13.79
C GLY A 190 -2.68 21.18 12.32
N ALA A 191 -3.04 22.06 11.38
CA ALA A 191 -2.95 21.76 9.96
C ALA A 191 -1.50 21.55 9.51
N GLY A 192 -0.58 22.42 9.92
CA GLY A 192 0.86 22.28 9.64
C GLY A 192 1.45 21.00 10.27
N ALA A 193 1.18 20.75 11.55
CA ALA A 193 1.71 19.58 12.27
C ALA A 193 1.28 18.26 11.62
N ILE A 194 -0.02 18.07 11.35
CA ILE A 194 -0.52 16.84 10.71
C ILE A 194 0.01 16.72 9.28
N ALA A 195 0.11 17.81 8.53
CA ALA A 195 0.71 17.77 7.20
C ALA A 195 2.20 17.38 7.26
N GLY A 196 2.95 17.88 8.25
CA GLY A 196 4.35 17.48 8.51
C GLY A 196 4.50 16.00 8.82
N LEU A 197 3.63 15.45 9.67
CA LEU A 197 3.56 14.01 9.92
C LEU A 197 3.24 13.23 8.65
N ALA A 198 2.32 13.72 7.81
CA ALA A 198 2.00 13.10 6.52
C ALA A 198 3.23 13.05 5.60
N VAL A 199 3.99 14.14 5.49
CA VAL A 199 5.26 14.18 4.74
C VAL A 199 6.23 13.15 5.30
N SER A 200 6.28 12.99 6.62
CA SER A 200 7.15 12.05 7.32
C SER A 200 6.72 10.58 7.14
N VAL A 201 5.48 10.32 6.72
CA VAL A 201 5.07 8.99 6.22
C VAL A 201 5.52 8.78 4.78
N LYS A 202 5.29 9.77 3.90
CA LYS A 202 5.71 9.72 2.50
C LYS A 202 5.82 11.12 1.91
N TYR A 203 6.93 11.42 1.21
CA TYR A 203 7.24 12.76 0.71
C TYR A 203 6.19 13.38 -0.21
N ASN A 204 5.44 12.56 -0.94
CA ASN A 204 4.37 13.03 -1.83
C ASN A 204 3.26 13.81 -1.08
N ALA A 205 3.12 13.62 0.23
CA ALA A 205 2.23 14.44 1.06
C ALA A 205 2.72 15.89 1.26
N ALA A 206 3.95 16.25 0.86
CA ALA A 206 4.42 17.64 0.84
C ALA A 206 3.50 18.55 0.02
N LEU A 207 2.80 17.99 -0.97
CA LEU A 207 1.78 18.69 -1.76
C LEU A 207 0.57 19.18 -0.94
N LEU A 208 0.43 18.77 0.33
CA LEU A 208 -0.53 19.37 1.28
C LEU A 208 -0.26 20.86 1.55
N VAL A 209 0.92 21.37 1.19
CA VAL A 209 1.17 22.82 1.18
C VAL A 209 0.17 23.56 0.29
N MET A 210 -0.30 22.92 -0.80
CA MET A 210 -1.24 23.51 -1.75
C MET A 210 -2.63 23.79 -1.13
N PRO A 211 -3.36 22.80 -0.56
CA PRO A 211 -4.61 23.07 0.15
C PRO A 211 -4.42 23.94 1.39
N PHE A 212 -3.26 23.88 2.06
CA PHE A 212 -2.99 24.76 3.21
C PHE A 212 -2.95 26.23 2.77
N LEU A 213 -2.13 26.57 1.77
CA LEU A 213 -2.00 27.93 1.26
C LEU A 213 -3.32 28.40 0.63
N LEU A 214 -3.95 27.58 -0.21
CA LEU A 214 -5.23 27.92 -0.83
C LEU A 214 -6.33 28.13 0.22
N GLY A 215 -6.38 27.29 1.25
CA GLY A 215 -7.32 27.45 2.36
C GLY A 215 -7.15 28.77 3.10
N HIS A 216 -5.91 29.19 3.36
CA HIS A 216 -5.63 30.53 3.92
C HIS A 216 -6.10 31.64 2.97
N LEU A 217 -5.76 31.56 1.69
CA LEU A 217 -6.09 32.59 0.69
C LEU A 217 -7.60 32.75 0.50
N LEU A 218 -8.34 31.64 0.31
CA LEU A 218 -9.80 31.65 0.11
C LEU A 218 -10.55 32.20 1.33
N ARG A 219 -10.03 31.92 2.53
CA ARG A 219 -10.54 32.46 3.79
C ARG A 219 -10.29 33.95 3.88
N SER A 220 -9.04 34.38 3.71
CA SER A 220 -8.64 35.78 3.88
C SER A 220 -9.30 36.69 2.84
N ARG A 221 -9.39 36.27 1.57
CA ARG A 221 -10.19 36.96 0.55
C ARG A 221 -11.67 37.05 0.93
N GLY A 222 -12.22 36.00 1.52
CA GLY A 222 -13.59 36.00 2.04
C GLY A 222 -13.86 37.02 3.14
N ARG A 223 -12.81 37.57 3.76
CA ARG A 223 -12.86 38.62 4.78
C ARG A 223 -12.43 39.98 4.26
N GLY A 224 -12.27 40.14 2.94
CA GLY A 224 -11.87 41.41 2.32
C GLY A 224 -10.43 41.84 2.61
N ARG A 225 -9.56 40.92 3.07
CA ARG A 225 -8.15 41.25 3.36
C ARG A 225 -7.36 41.55 2.08
N THR A 226 -6.36 42.42 2.19
CA THR A 226 -5.41 42.69 1.10
C THR A 226 -4.35 41.59 0.99
N LEU A 227 -3.64 41.49 -0.15
CA LEU A 227 -2.57 40.49 -0.31
C LEU A 227 -1.45 40.65 0.74
N LYS A 228 -1.10 41.90 1.08
CA LYS A 228 -0.11 42.21 2.12
C LYS A 228 -0.54 41.64 3.48
N GLU A 229 -1.81 41.83 3.87
CA GLU A 229 -2.34 41.28 5.12
C GLU A 229 -2.39 39.75 5.14
N MET A 230 -2.56 39.11 3.98
CA MET A 230 -2.53 37.65 3.86
C MET A 230 -1.12 37.11 4.09
N VAL A 231 -0.13 37.69 3.39
CA VAL A 231 1.27 37.25 3.46
C VAL A 231 1.88 37.51 4.83
N PHE A 232 1.56 38.64 5.46
CA PHE A 232 2.10 39.00 6.78
C PHE A 232 1.24 38.51 7.96
N ASP A 233 0.21 37.67 7.74
CA ASP A 233 -0.53 37.06 8.84
C ASP A 233 0.36 36.02 9.55
N ARG A 234 0.81 36.31 10.78
CA ARG A 234 1.62 35.39 11.59
C ARG A 234 1.08 33.96 11.67
N LYS A 235 -0.23 33.73 11.49
CA LYS A 235 -0.84 32.39 11.50
C LYS A 235 -0.39 31.53 10.32
N ILE A 236 -0.22 32.12 9.11
CA ILE A 236 0.22 31.34 7.94
C ILE A 236 1.63 30.82 8.18
N TRP A 237 2.53 31.68 8.67
CA TRP A 237 3.90 31.32 8.99
C TRP A 237 3.99 30.33 10.14
N ALA A 238 3.17 30.49 11.19
CA ALA A 238 3.13 29.53 12.28
C ALA A 238 2.76 28.11 11.80
N GLY A 239 1.74 27.98 10.93
CA GLY A 239 1.40 26.68 10.36
C GLY A 239 2.42 26.18 9.33
N MET A 240 2.98 27.06 8.50
CA MET A 240 4.04 26.73 7.55
C MET A 240 5.33 26.26 8.22
N LEU A 241 5.66 26.79 9.41
CA LEU A 241 6.80 26.34 10.22
C LEU A 241 6.50 25.06 10.99
N ALA A 242 5.24 24.85 11.42
CA ALA A 242 4.84 23.61 12.08
C ALA A 242 5.01 22.38 11.17
N MET A 243 4.84 22.54 9.85
CA MET A 243 5.00 21.45 8.88
C MET A 243 6.43 20.87 8.83
N PRO A 244 7.49 21.63 8.52
CA PRO A 244 8.86 21.12 8.57
C PRO A 244 9.29 20.77 9.99
N LEU A 245 8.79 21.46 11.03
CA LEU A 245 9.10 21.10 12.41
C LEU A 245 8.66 19.67 12.74
N PHE A 246 7.39 19.32 12.47
CA PHE A 246 6.88 17.97 12.76
C PHE A 246 7.46 16.90 11.85
N PHE A 247 7.83 17.25 10.61
CA PHE A 247 8.62 16.37 9.75
C PHE A 247 9.98 16.05 10.40
N VAL A 248 10.76 17.07 10.78
CA VAL A 248 12.09 16.88 11.39
C VAL A 248 11.98 16.15 12.73
N LEU A 249 10.98 16.45 13.56
CA LEU A 249 10.77 15.75 14.84
C LEU A 249 10.53 14.24 14.66
N THR A 250 10.05 13.81 13.50
CA THR A 250 9.72 12.40 13.23
C THR A 250 10.60 11.75 12.16
N THR A 251 11.49 12.53 11.55
CA THR A 251 12.58 12.12 10.65
C THR A 251 13.82 12.96 11.01
N PRO A 252 14.39 12.81 12.21
CA PRO A 252 15.46 13.68 12.71
C PRO A 252 16.74 13.56 11.87
N PHE A 253 17.00 12.38 11.31
CA PHE A 253 18.17 12.14 10.49
C PHE A 253 18.12 12.84 9.11
N SER A 254 17.00 13.44 8.70
CA SER A 254 17.02 14.35 7.54
C SER A 254 17.88 15.60 7.80
N VAL A 255 18.11 15.95 9.06
CA VAL A 255 18.96 17.06 9.49
C VAL A 255 20.29 16.58 10.06
N LEU A 256 20.30 15.42 10.73
CA LEU A 256 21.54 14.85 11.30
C LEU A 256 22.44 14.21 10.24
N ASP A 257 21.88 13.72 9.13
CA ASP A 257 22.60 13.22 7.96
C ASP A 257 22.07 13.87 6.66
N PRO A 258 22.33 15.18 6.47
CA PRO A 258 21.74 15.95 5.39
C PRO A 258 22.29 15.52 4.02
N ASN A 259 23.51 14.99 3.96
CA ASN A 259 24.14 14.58 2.72
C ASN A 259 23.46 13.34 2.14
N LEU A 260 23.27 12.30 2.96
CA LEU A 260 22.55 11.10 2.53
C LEU A 260 21.08 11.42 2.24
N PHE A 261 20.44 12.21 3.10
CA PHE A 261 19.06 12.66 2.91
C PHE A 261 18.87 13.36 1.56
N LEU A 262 19.73 14.32 1.23
CA LEU A 262 19.63 15.07 -0.02
C LEU A 262 19.92 14.17 -1.23
N LYS A 263 20.96 13.34 -1.17
CA LYS A 263 21.32 12.38 -2.22
C LYS A 263 20.15 11.47 -2.58
N ASP A 264 19.56 10.82 -1.58
CA ASP A 264 18.48 9.85 -1.79
C ASP A 264 17.18 10.53 -2.22
N THR A 265 16.82 11.65 -1.60
CA THR A 265 15.60 12.38 -1.94
C THR A 265 15.65 12.94 -3.36
N LEU A 266 16.81 13.48 -3.78
CA LEU A 266 17.01 13.90 -5.18
C LEU A 266 17.03 12.70 -6.13
N GLY A 267 17.59 11.56 -5.71
CA GLY A 267 17.58 10.31 -6.45
C GLY A 267 16.18 9.76 -6.77
N ILE A 268 15.15 10.14 -6.00
CA ILE A 268 13.74 9.81 -6.30
C ILE A 268 13.33 10.39 -7.66
N PHE A 269 13.79 11.59 -8.03
CA PHE A 269 13.46 12.20 -9.33
C PHE A 269 14.06 11.42 -10.51
N GLY A 270 15.25 10.82 -10.35
CA GLY A 270 15.82 9.93 -11.37
C GLY A 270 14.97 8.68 -11.64
N ARG A 271 14.14 8.26 -10.67
CA ARG A 271 13.19 7.15 -10.84
C ARG A 271 11.93 7.55 -11.61
N PHE A 272 11.77 8.82 -12.00
CA PHE A 272 10.63 9.23 -12.82
C PHE A 272 10.73 8.71 -14.25
N GLU A 273 11.91 8.27 -14.69
CA GLU A 273 12.13 7.74 -16.04
C GLU A 273 11.61 6.30 -16.23
N GLY A 274 11.12 5.65 -15.17
CA GLY A 274 10.56 4.30 -15.22
C GLY A 274 11.49 3.23 -14.62
N LEU A 275 11.05 1.97 -14.70
CA LEU A 275 11.87 0.82 -14.30
C LEU A 275 12.59 0.25 -15.53
N PRO A 276 13.86 -0.16 -15.43
CA PRO A 276 14.57 -0.79 -16.54
C PRO A 276 13.77 -1.96 -17.13
N GLY A 277 13.52 -1.93 -18.44
CA GLY A 277 12.80 -2.97 -19.16
C GLY A 277 11.27 -2.91 -19.07
N ILE A 278 10.68 -1.92 -18.37
CA ILE A 278 9.23 -1.73 -18.24
C ILE A 278 8.88 -0.26 -18.50
N ASP A 279 8.40 0.03 -19.71
CA ASP A 279 7.79 1.33 -20.05
C ASP A 279 6.31 1.13 -20.37
N LEU A 280 5.45 1.72 -19.54
CA LEU A 280 3.99 1.66 -19.66
C LEU A 280 3.40 3.02 -20.07
N GLY A 281 4.26 3.96 -20.45
CA GLY A 281 3.92 5.35 -20.75
C GLY A 281 3.76 6.22 -19.50
N PRO A 282 3.41 7.51 -19.71
CA PRO A 282 3.32 8.46 -18.62
C PRO A 282 2.12 8.19 -17.71
N GLY A 283 2.30 8.45 -16.41
CA GLY A 283 1.29 8.25 -15.38
C GLY A 283 -0.03 8.99 -15.63
N TRP A 284 -0.04 10.13 -16.33
CA TRP A 284 -1.28 10.85 -16.68
C TRP A 284 -2.23 10.03 -17.54
N VAL A 285 -1.71 9.13 -18.38
CA VAL A 285 -2.56 8.26 -19.20
C VAL A 285 -2.76 6.96 -18.45
N TYR A 286 -1.67 6.35 -17.96
CA TYR A 286 -1.69 5.05 -17.32
C TYR A 286 -2.61 5.01 -16.09
N HIS A 287 -2.55 6.02 -15.21
CA HIS A 287 -3.38 6.02 -14.01
C HIS A 287 -4.88 6.15 -14.34
N LEU A 288 -5.26 6.86 -15.39
CA LEU A 288 -6.67 6.94 -15.81
C LEU A 288 -7.13 5.67 -16.54
N SER A 289 -6.33 5.20 -17.50
CA SER A 289 -6.70 4.10 -18.39
C SER A 289 -6.59 2.73 -17.73
N PHE A 290 -5.71 2.60 -16.73
CA PHE A 290 -5.40 1.34 -16.05
C PHE A 290 -5.66 1.41 -14.53
N SER A 291 -4.87 2.19 -13.78
CA SER A 291 -4.89 2.15 -12.31
C SER A 291 -6.27 2.46 -11.72
N LEU A 292 -6.84 3.63 -12.06
CA LEU A 292 -8.14 4.08 -11.57
C LEU A 292 -9.29 3.33 -12.24
N ARG A 293 -9.17 2.96 -13.51
CA ARG A 293 -10.20 2.22 -14.25
C ARG A 293 -10.54 0.89 -13.57
N TYR A 294 -9.54 0.08 -13.26
CA TYR A 294 -9.76 -1.19 -12.57
C TYR A 294 -9.88 -1.01 -11.05
N GLY A 295 -9.26 0.03 -10.49
CA GLY A 295 -9.23 0.30 -9.05
C GLY A 295 -10.54 0.82 -8.46
N LEU A 296 -11.28 1.66 -9.21
CA LEU A 296 -12.63 2.11 -8.87
C LEU A 296 -13.71 1.26 -9.56
N GLY A 297 -13.37 0.65 -10.70
CA GLY A 297 -14.34 0.21 -11.69
C GLY A 297 -14.77 1.38 -12.59
N LEU A 298 -15.00 1.09 -13.88
CA LEU A 298 -15.33 2.11 -14.88
C LEU A 298 -16.55 2.98 -14.50
N PRO A 299 -17.67 2.44 -13.98
CA PRO A 299 -18.84 3.27 -13.61
C PRO A 299 -18.51 4.28 -12.50
N LEU A 300 -17.84 3.86 -11.43
CA LEU A 300 -17.48 4.74 -10.33
C LEU A 300 -16.40 5.76 -10.75
N LEU A 301 -15.47 5.39 -11.63
CA LEU A 301 -14.52 6.33 -12.22
C LEU A 301 -15.25 7.43 -13.00
N LEU A 302 -16.20 7.08 -13.88
CA LEU A 302 -16.97 8.07 -14.64
C LEU A 302 -17.80 8.99 -13.71
N ALA A 303 -18.41 8.44 -12.66
CA ALA A 303 -19.11 9.23 -11.66
C ALA A 303 -18.16 10.18 -10.89
N SER A 304 -16.94 9.73 -10.59
CA SER A 304 -15.92 10.55 -9.92
C SER A 304 -15.41 11.68 -10.81
N LEU A 305 -15.16 11.42 -12.09
CA LEU A 305 -14.78 12.44 -13.08
C LEU A 305 -15.91 13.43 -13.33
N GLY A 306 -17.15 12.95 -13.49
CA GLY A 306 -18.33 13.80 -13.60
C GLY A 306 -18.56 14.66 -12.36
N GLY A 307 -18.33 14.12 -11.17
CA GLY A 307 -18.40 14.85 -9.91
C GLY A 307 -17.29 15.89 -9.76
N THR A 308 -16.08 15.58 -10.25
CA THR A 308 -14.95 16.51 -10.31
C THR A 308 -15.27 17.69 -11.25
N ALA A 309 -15.79 17.40 -12.44
CA ALA A 309 -16.24 18.41 -13.39
C ALA A 309 -17.39 19.26 -12.83
N TYR A 310 -18.33 18.65 -12.11
CA TYR A 310 -19.41 19.36 -11.42
C TYR A 310 -18.91 20.29 -10.31
N ALA A 311 -17.93 19.85 -9.52
CA ALA A 311 -17.31 20.66 -8.48
C ALA A 311 -16.52 21.84 -9.08
N LEU A 312 -15.81 21.60 -10.19
CA LEU A 312 -15.16 22.65 -10.97
C LEU A 312 -16.21 23.66 -11.46
N TYR A 313 -17.26 23.24 -12.17
CA TYR A 313 -18.32 24.12 -12.67
C TYR A 313 -18.97 24.99 -11.58
N ARG A 314 -19.16 24.45 -10.37
CA ARG A 314 -19.74 25.19 -9.24
C ARG A 314 -18.81 26.23 -8.64
N HIS A 315 -17.50 26.04 -8.75
CA HIS A 315 -16.45 26.92 -8.24
C HIS A 315 -16.64 27.37 -6.77
N ARG A 316 -17.25 26.55 -5.89
CA ARG A 316 -17.36 26.95 -4.47
C ARG A 316 -15.98 26.88 -3.81
N LYS A 317 -15.76 27.70 -2.79
CA LYS A 317 -14.49 27.68 -2.03
C LYS A 317 -14.15 26.29 -1.49
N SER A 318 -15.15 25.54 -1.02
CA SER A 318 -14.98 24.15 -0.59
C SER A 318 -14.58 23.22 -1.74
N ASP A 319 -15.13 23.42 -2.94
CA ASP A 319 -14.82 22.64 -4.14
C ASP A 319 -13.34 22.86 -4.52
N LEU A 320 -12.92 24.12 -4.62
CA LEU A 320 -11.52 24.48 -4.95
C LEU A 320 -10.53 23.96 -3.91
N LEU A 321 -10.87 24.03 -2.63
CA LEU A 321 -10.01 23.54 -1.55
C LEU A 321 -9.84 22.01 -1.63
N LEU A 322 -10.92 21.26 -1.81
CA LEU A 322 -10.86 19.80 -1.93
C LEU A 322 -10.18 19.34 -3.23
N LEU A 323 -10.27 20.11 -4.32
CA LEU A 323 -9.60 19.80 -5.58
C LEU A 323 -8.08 20.06 -5.56
N SER A 324 -7.62 20.97 -4.70
CA SER A 324 -6.23 21.44 -4.77
C SER A 324 -5.17 20.36 -4.55
N PHE A 325 -5.34 19.46 -3.58
CA PHE A 325 -4.43 18.33 -3.39
C PHE A 325 -4.52 17.29 -4.51
N PRO A 326 -5.67 16.68 -4.82
CA PRO A 326 -5.72 15.62 -5.82
C PRO A 326 -5.29 16.12 -7.21
N LEU A 327 -5.56 17.38 -7.56
CA LEU A 327 -5.07 17.96 -8.81
C LEU A 327 -3.54 18.13 -8.81
N ALA A 328 -2.98 18.76 -7.77
CA ALA A 328 -1.52 18.92 -7.67
C ALA A 328 -0.80 17.57 -7.64
N TYR A 329 -1.32 16.62 -6.87
CA TYR A 329 -0.81 15.26 -6.78
C TYR A 329 -0.87 14.55 -8.13
N TYR A 330 -2.01 14.60 -8.82
CA TYR A 330 -2.16 13.94 -10.12
C TYR A 330 -1.22 14.51 -11.18
N LEU A 331 -1.01 15.83 -11.18
CA LEU A 331 -0.08 16.47 -12.12
C LEU A 331 1.37 16.00 -11.90
N VAL A 332 1.80 15.87 -10.64
CA VAL A 332 3.16 15.41 -10.30
C VAL A 332 3.32 13.91 -10.48
N ALA A 333 2.41 13.10 -9.93
CA ALA A 333 2.48 11.64 -10.06
C ALA A 333 2.34 11.21 -11.52
N GLY A 334 1.49 11.90 -12.29
CA GLY A 334 1.26 11.60 -13.69
C GLY A 334 2.43 11.94 -14.62
N SER A 335 3.38 12.78 -14.18
CA SER A 335 4.59 13.07 -14.96
C SER A 335 5.65 11.96 -14.89
N SER A 336 5.43 10.96 -14.03
CA SER A 336 6.33 9.82 -13.87
C SER A 336 6.00 8.71 -14.87
N HIS A 337 7.03 8.03 -15.36
CA HIS A 337 6.93 6.73 -16.04
C HIS A 337 6.98 5.55 -15.03
N THR A 338 7.27 5.82 -13.76
CA THR A 338 7.09 4.85 -12.67
C THR A 338 5.64 4.90 -12.18
N VAL A 339 4.81 4.00 -12.71
CA VAL A 339 3.34 4.07 -12.67
C VAL A 339 2.68 2.95 -11.85
N PHE A 340 3.25 2.54 -10.71
CA PHE A 340 2.60 1.58 -9.81
C PHE A 340 1.14 1.95 -9.51
N VAL A 341 0.21 0.99 -9.53
CA VAL A 341 -1.21 1.29 -9.33
C VAL A 341 -1.49 1.95 -7.96
N ARG A 342 -0.68 1.61 -6.96
CA ARG A 342 -0.76 2.18 -5.59
C ARG A 342 -0.54 3.69 -5.55
N TYR A 343 0.12 4.29 -6.55
CA TYR A 343 0.30 5.73 -6.62
C TYR A 343 -1.02 6.49 -6.82
N ALA A 344 -2.09 5.82 -7.25
CA ALA A 344 -3.42 6.42 -7.36
C ALA A 344 -4.20 6.45 -6.03
N ILE A 345 -3.75 5.76 -4.96
CA ILE A 345 -4.48 5.63 -3.69
C ILE A 345 -4.79 6.99 -3.03
N PRO A 346 -3.85 7.96 -2.96
CA PRO A 346 -4.13 9.27 -2.36
C PRO A 346 -5.26 10.07 -3.04
N LEU A 347 -5.63 9.71 -4.28
CA LEU A 347 -6.72 10.34 -5.02
C LEU A 347 -8.09 9.79 -4.63
N LEU A 348 -8.16 8.53 -4.19
CA LEU A 348 -9.41 7.79 -3.99
C LEU A 348 -10.36 8.45 -2.99
N PRO A 349 -9.92 8.98 -1.83
CA PRO A 349 -10.81 9.71 -0.92
C PRO A 349 -11.55 10.86 -1.61
N PHE A 350 -10.84 11.65 -2.41
CA PHE A 350 -11.39 12.83 -3.07
C PHE A 350 -12.30 12.46 -4.24
N LEU A 351 -11.89 11.49 -5.06
CA LEU A 351 -12.70 10.96 -6.16
C LEU A 351 -14.04 10.42 -5.64
N ASN A 352 -14.03 9.65 -4.54
CA ASN A 352 -15.24 9.16 -3.88
C ASN A 352 -16.10 10.29 -3.28
N ILE A 353 -15.49 11.36 -2.75
CA ILE A 353 -16.22 12.56 -2.30
C ILE A 353 -16.92 13.26 -3.48
N PHE A 354 -16.24 13.42 -4.61
CA PHE A 354 -16.82 14.07 -5.78
C PHE A 354 -17.91 13.22 -6.45
N ALA A 355 -17.73 11.90 -6.53
CA ALA A 355 -18.80 10.99 -6.96
C ALA A 355 -20.03 11.11 -6.05
N ALA A 356 -19.83 11.07 -4.74
CA ALA A 356 -20.90 11.26 -3.76
C ALA A 356 -21.59 12.63 -3.88
N LEU A 357 -20.83 13.69 -4.17
CA LEU A 357 -21.38 15.03 -4.41
C LEU A 357 -22.29 15.04 -5.63
N LEU A 358 -21.88 14.43 -6.75
CA LEU A 358 -22.70 14.32 -7.96
C LEU A 358 -23.99 13.54 -7.69
N ILE A 359 -23.87 12.37 -7.05
CA ILE A 359 -25.02 11.51 -6.73
C ILE A 359 -25.99 12.24 -5.81
N TYR A 360 -25.50 12.95 -4.80
CA TYR A 360 -26.37 13.62 -3.84
C TYR A 360 -27.02 14.89 -4.42
N ASP A 361 -26.24 15.76 -5.05
CA ASP A 361 -26.72 17.09 -5.48
C ASP A 361 -27.43 17.06 -6.83
N VAL A 362 -27.04 16.19 -7.76
CA VAL A 362 -27.61 16.14 -9.12
C VAL A 362 -28.64 15.01 -9.19
N PHE A 363 -28.20 13.77 -8.98
CA PHE A 363 -29.11 12.63 -9.07
C PHE A 363 -30.21 12.70 -8.00
N GLY A 364 -29.88 13.13 -6.78
CA GLY A 364 -30.89 13.34 -5.73
C GLY A 364 -31.98 14.35 -6.10
N LYS A 365 -31.63 15.44 -6.79
CA LYS A 365 -32.62 16.43 -7.28
C LYS A 365 -33.48 15.87 -8.41
N VAL A 366 -32.86 15.17 -9.35
CA VAL A 366 -33.58 14.50 -10.45
C VAL A 366 -34.55 13.45 -9.87
N ALA A 367 -34.08 12.58 -8.98
CA ALA A 367 -34.91 11.59 -8.29
C ALA A 367 -36.07 12.26 -7.55
N HIS A 368 -35.83 13.38 -6.85
CA HIS A 368 -36.88 14.12 -6.17
C HIS A 368 -37.96 14.65 -7.14
N LEU A 369 -37.56 15.13 -8.32
CA LEU A 369 -38.50 15.61 -9.34
C LEU A 369 -39.38 14.47 -9.88
N TYR A 370 -38.80 13.31 -10.18
CA TYR A 370 -39.55 12.16 -10.71
C TYR A 370 -40.40 11.46 -9.64
N ILE A 371 -39.86 11.22 -8.44
CA ILE A 371 -40.60 10.63 -7.31
C ILE A 371 -41.72 11.58 -6.87
N GLY A 372 -41.48 12.89 -6.89
CA GLY A 372 -42.50 13.90 -6.60
C GLY A 372 -43.64 13.89 -7.64
N LYS A 373 -43.32 13.77 -8.94
CA LYS A 373 -44.34 13.60 -10.00
C LYS A 373 -45.14 12.32 -9.83
N LEU A 374 -44.48 11.20 -9.51
CA LEU A 374 -45.15 9.91 -9.31
C LEU A 374 -46.04 9.91 -8.05
N GLY A 375 -45.59 10.52 -6.95
CA GLY A 375 -46.39 10.68 -5.74
C GLY A 375 -47.57 11.63 -5.90
N HIS A 376 -47.46 12.63 -6.79
CA HIS A 376 -48.57 13.51 -7.17
C HIS A 376 -49.59 12.78 -8.05
N PHE A 377 -49.14 11.87 -8.93
CA PHE A 377 -50.02 11.03 -9.76
C PHE A 377 -50.81 10.01 -8.92
N LEU A 378 -50.20 9.48 -7.85
CA LEU A 378 -50.81 8.49 -6.94
C LEU A 378 -51.59 9.11 -5.75
N THR A 379 -52.01 10.38 -5.83
CA THR A 379 -52.90 11.06 -4.86
C THR A 379 -52.51 11.02 -3.37
N PHE A 380 -51.22 11.10 -3.01
CA PHE A 380 -50.82 11.26 -1.59
C PHE A 380 -50.58 12.74 -1.20
N LYS A 381 -51.67 13.52 -1.01
CA LYS A 381 -51.62 14.88 -0.44
C LYS A 381 -51.59 14.85 1.11
N SER A 382 -50.51 14.31 1.70
CA SER A 382 -50.29 14.32 3.15
C SER A 382 -48.89 14.84 3.49
N GLU A 383 -48.68 15.39 4.70
CA GLU A 383 -47.35 15.69 5.24
C GLU A 383 -46.42 14.46 5.19
N ASN A 384 -46.99 13.26 5.29
CA ASN A 384 -46.29 11.99 5.10
C ASN A 384 -45.72 11.85 3.67
N GLY A 385 -46.35 12.41 2.64
CA GLY A 385 -45.89 12.38 1.25
C GLY A 385 -44.58 13.14 1.01
N LYS A 386 -44.36 14.26 1.69
CA LYS A 386 -43.07 15.01 1.66
C LYS A 386 -41.95 14.23 2.35
N GLN A 387 -42.28 13.47 3.40
CA GLN A 387 -41.33 12.63 4.14
C GLN A 387 -41.01 11.32 3.39
N LEU A 388 -42.00 10.74 2.69
CA LEU A 388 -41.82 9.64 1.75
C LEU A 388 -40.93 10.03 0.56
N GLY A 389 -41.12 11.21 -0.04
CA GLY A 389 -40.26 11.70 -1.13
C GLY A 389 -38.79 11.84 -0.73
N LYS A 390 -38.51 12.41 0.45
CA LYS A 390 -37.13 12.51 0.98
C LYS A 390 -36.50 11.14 1.29
N THR A 391 -37.31 10.17 1.69
CA THR A 391 -36.86 8.81 2.00
C THR A 391 -36.58 8.03 0.71
N GLY A 392 -37.44 8.13 -0.30
CA GLY A 392 -37.24 7.54 -1.63
C GLY A 392 -35.99 8.05 -2.32
N VAL A 393 -35.69 9.36 -2.23
CA VAL A 393 -34.45 9.93 -2.79
C VAL A 393 -33.20 9.34 -2.14
N LYS A 394 -33.21 9.13 -0.82
CA LYS A 394 -32.08 8.49 -0.12
C LYS A 394 -31.86 7.06 -0.60
N PHE A 395 -32.93 6.26 -0.71
CA PHE A 395 -32.84 4.90 -1.24
C PHE A 395 -32.36 4.88 -2.69
N ALA A 396 -32.80 5.83 -3.53
CA ALA A 396 -32.33 5.96 -4.90
C ALA A 396 -30.82 6.28 -4.97
N CYS A 397 -30.33 7.23 -4.16
CA CYS A 397 -28.91 7.54 -4.10
C CYS A 397 -28.08 6.34 -3.62
N ILE A 398 -28.57 5.58 -2.62
CA ILE A 398 -27.92 4.35 -2.14
C ILE A 398 -27.93 3.30 -3.26
N GLY A 399 -29.06 3.07 -3.91
CA GLY A 399 -29.21 2.11 -5.01
C GLY A 399 -28.24 2.40 -6.16
N VAL A 400 -28.15 3.64 -6.62
CA VAL A 400 -27.15 4.04 -7.62
C VAL A 400 -25.72 3.83 -7.12
N SER A 401 -25.44 4.16 -5.86
CA SER A 401 -24.09 3.94 -5.30
C SER A 401 -23.71 2.46 -5.30
N VAL A 402 -24.64 1.57 -4.96
CA VAL A 402 -24.44 0.11 -5.03
C VAL A 402 -24.20 -0.34 -6.47
N LEU A 403 -24.98 0.15 -7.44
CA LEU A 403 -24.78 -0.18 -8.86
C LEU A 403 -23.40 0.23 -9.37
N LEU A 404 -22.93 1.43 -8.99
CA LEU A 404 -21.59 1.91 -9.36
C LEU A 404 -20.46 1.06 -8.76
N LEU A 405 -20.71 0.42 -7.61
CA LEU A 405 -19.76 -0.41 -6.89
C LEU A 405 -19.69 -1.86 -7.37
N ILE A 406 -20.61 -2.34 -8.22
CA ILE A 406 -20.67 -3.75 -8.64
C ILE A 406 -19.31 -4.29 -9.13
N PRO A 407 -18.59 -3.63 -10.07
CA PRO A 407 -17.29 -4.14 -10.53
C PRO A 407 -16.26 -4.21 -9.39
N SER A 408 -16.27 -3.21 -8.52
CA SER A 408 -15.36 -3.11 -7.39
C SER A 408 -15.63 -4.22 -6.36
N ILE A 409 -16.90 -4.50 -6.05
CA ILE A 409 -17.32 -5.60 -5.17
C ILE A 409 -16.87 -6.93 -5.74
N PHE A 410 -17.06 -7.15 -7.05
CA PHE A 410 -16.61 -8.38 -7.71
C PHE A 410 -15.08 -8.56 -7.63
N HIS A 411 -14.32 -7.49 -7.84
CA HIS A 411 -12.86 -7.50 -7.69
C HIS A 411 -12.45 -7.81 -6.25
N ILE A 412 -13.08 -7.19 -5.24
CA ILE A 412 -12.79 -7.44 -3.82
C ILE A 412 -13.04 -8.91 -3.47
N ILE A 413 -14.19 -9.47 -3.86
CA ILE A 413 -14.52 -10.87 -3.58
C ILE A 413 -13.52 -11.81 -4.26
N SER A 414 -13.20 -11.56 -5.53
CA SER A 414 -12.26 -12.41 -6.29
C SER A 414 -10.85 -12.36 -5.72
N PHE A 415 -10.38 -11.15 -5.39
CA PHE A 415 -9.09 -10.90 -4.77
C PHE A 415 -8.98 -11.60 -3.41
N ASN A 416 -9.95 -11.39 -2.52
CA ASN A 416 -9.96 -12.00 -1.18
C ASN A 416 -10.07 -13.53 -1.25
N ARG A 417 -10.82 -14.07 -2.20
CA ARG A 417 -10.89 -15.53 -2.45
C ARG A 417 -9.52 -16.08 -2.87
N ILE A 418 -8.79 -15.37 -3.71
CA ILE A 418 -7.45 -15.80 -4.14
C ILE A 418 -6.47 -15.70 -2.97
N LEU A 419 -6.48 -14.60 -2.21
CA LEU A 419 -5.58 -14.43 -1.06
C LEU A 419 -5.81 -15.47 0.05
N SER A 420 -7.02 -16.00 0.20
CA SER A 420 -7.29 -17.06 1.19
C SER A 420 -6.79 -18.45 0.78
N GLN A 421 -6.24 -18.59 -0.43
CA GLN A 421 -5.62 -19.83 -0.87
C GLN A 421 -4.11 -19.78 -0.65
N GLU A 422 -3.54 -20.94 -0.38
CA GLU A 422 -2.09 -21.10 -0.19
C GLU A 422 -1.32 -20.77 -1.48
N ASP A 423 -0.29 -19.92 -1.38
CA ASP A 423 0.54 -19.44 -2.48
C ASP A 423 1.41 -20.57 -3.08
N THR A 424 1.63 -20.58 -4.40
CA THR A 424 2.49 -21.59 -5.05
C THR A 424 3.93 -21.60 -4.51
N ARG A 425 4.44 -20.47 -4.03
CA ARG A 425 5.73 -20.36 -3.36
C ARG A 425 5.79 -21.12 -2.03
N LEU A 426 4.70 -21.08 -1.25
CA LEU A 426 4.60 -21.81 0.01
C LEU A 426 4.47 -23.31 -0.26
N LEU A 427 3.63 -23.69 -1.22
CA LEU A 427 3.45 -25.07 -1.64
C LEU A 427 4.74 -25.70 -2.15
N SER A 428 5.50 -24.97 -2.96
CA SER A 428 6.79 -25.44 -3.48
C SER A 428 7.88 -25.47 -2.40
N ALA A 429 7.91 -24.50 -1.49
CA ALA A 429 8.82 -24.53 -0.34
C ALA A 429 8.61 -25.78 0.52
N ARG A 430 7.36 -26.03 0.96
CA ARG A 430 7.02 -27.22 1.76
C ARG A 430 7.39 -28.52 1.04
N TRP A 431 7.11 -28.61 -0.26
CA TRP A 431 7.47 -29.80 -1.03
C TRP A 431 8.98 -30.00 -1.10
N ILE A 432 9.77 -28.95 -1.27
CA ILE A 432 11.24 -29.03 -1.25
C ILE A 432 11.72 -29.52 0.12
N GLU A 433 11.20 -28.93 1.20
CA GLU A 433 11.55 -29.30 2.58
C GLU A 433 11.24 -30.77 2.90
N GLU A 434 10.17 -31.33 2.32
CA GLU A 434 9.76 -32.72 2.53
C GLU A 434 10.48 -33.73 1.61
N ASN A 435 10.98 -33.32 0.44
CA ASN A 435 11.41 -34.25 -0.62
C ASN A 435 12.88 -34.09 -1.04
N ILE A 436 13.52 -32.94 -0.79
CA ILE A 436 14.92 -32.69 -1.14
C ILE A 436 15.78 -32.79 0.12
N PRO A 437 16.84 -33.62 0.13
CA PRO A 437 17.74 -33.76 1.28
C PRO A 437 18.31 -32.43 1.75
N SER A 438 18.36 -32.24 3.08
CA SER A 438 19.03 -31.08 3.66
C SER A 438 20.52 -31.11 3.30
N GLY A 439 21.07 -29.95 2.97
CA GLY A 439 22.45 -29.78 2.51
C GLY A 439 22.62 -29.80 0.99
N SER A 440 21.60 -30.23 0.23
CA SER A 440 21.70 -30.24 -1.23
C SER A 440 21.89 -28.84 -1.83
N LYS A 441 22.54 -28.81 -2.99
CA LYS A 441 22.80 -27.59 -3.78
C LYS A 441 21.63 -27.30 -4.73
N ILE A 442 20.95 -26.18 -4.49
CA ILE A 442 19.78 -25.76 -5.25
C ILE A 442 20.08 -24.46 -6.00
N LEU A 443 19.99 -24.50 -7.33
CA LEU A 443 20.02 -23.32 -8.18
C LEU A 443 18.59 -22.78 -8.36
N MET A 444 18.40 -21.49 -8.14
CA MET A 444 17.13 -20.81 -8.34
C MET A 444 17.23 -19.75 -9.43
N SER A 445 16.26 -19.73 -10.35
CA SER A 445 16.15 -18.71 -11.39
C SER A 445 14.80 -18.02 -11.32
N GLY A 446 14.83 -16.71 -11.05
CA GLY A 446 13.63 -15.91 -10.81
C GLY A 446 13.94 -14.62 -10.08
N THR A 447 12.92 -13.93 -9.56
CA THR A 447 13.10 -12.80 -8.66
C THR A 447 12.32 -13.02 -7.37
N TYR A 448 11.07 -12.57 -7.30
CA TYR A 448 10.24 -12.59 -6.10
C TYR A 448 9.23 -13.75 -6.07
N GLY A 449 9.13 -14.54 -7.14
CA GLY A 449 8.21 -15.66 -7.24
C GLY A 449 8.81 -17.01 -6.84
N LEU A 450 10.02 -17.02 -6.27
CA LEU A 450 10.69 -18.23 -5.77
C LEU A 450 10.20 -18.64 -4.36
N PRO A 451 10.28 -19.94 -4.01
CA PRO A 451 10.07 -20.39 -2.64
C PRO A 451 11.14 -19.80 -1.71
N GLN A 452 10.75 -19.49 -0.47
CA GLN A 452 11.68 -19.09 0.58
C GLN A 452 12.18 -20.33 1.30
N LEU A 453 13.48 -20.62 1.21
CA LEU A 453 14.13 -21.75 1.86
C LEU A 453 15.22 -21.27 2.83
N PHE A 454 15.49 -22.05 3.87
CA PHE A 454 16.61 -21.77 4.76
C PHE A 454 17.93 -22.06 4.06
N LYS A 455 18.85 -21.10 4.15
CA LYS A 455 20.22 -21.24 3.65
C LYS A 455 21.05 -22.05 4.63
N SER A 456 21.96 -22.86 4.11
CA SER A 456 22.99 -23.54 4.90
C SER A 456 23.89 -22.50 5.59
N ARG A 457 24.56 -22.92 6.66
CA ARG A 457 25.51 -22.06 7.39
C ARG A 457 26.62 -21.55 6.48
N GLU A 458 27.06 -22.37 5.52
CA GLU A 458 28.08 -22.00 4.54
C GLU A 458 27.60 -20.89 3.60
N SER A 459 26.42 -21.04 3.00
CA SER A 459 25.83 -20.00 2.15
C SER A 459 25.59 -18.69 2.90
N LEU A 460 25.17 -18.77 4.17
CA LEU A 460 25.03 -17.59 5.02
C LEU A 460 26.40 -16.92 5.27
N LEU A 461 27.43 -17.67 5.66
CA LEU A 461 28.76 -17.11 5.95
C LEU A 461 29.39 -16.46 4.72
N ALA A 462 29.16 -17.02 3.53
CA ALA A 462 29.64 -16.43 2.30
C ALA A 462 28.91 -15.13 1.96
N GLU A 463 27.59 -15.08 2.11
CA GLU A 463 26.80 -13.84 1.95
C GLU A 463 27.32 -12.73 2.87
N VAL A 464 27.62 -13.07 4.13
CA VAL A 464 28.09 -12.09 5.11
C VAL A 464 29.49 -11.58 4.78
N ARG A 465 30.41 -12.47 4.39
CA ARG A 465 31.79 -12.08 4.03
C ARG A 465 31.85 -11.11 2.85
N GLU A 466 31.10 -11.38 1.79
CA GLU A 466 31.15 -10.50 0.62
C GLU A 466 30.38 -9.20 0.85
N LYS A 467 29.30 -9.20 1.65
CA LYS A 467 28.65 -7.94 2.07
C LYS A 467 29.58 -7.07 2.91
N GLN A 468 30.32 -7.67 3.85
CA GLN A 468 31.37 -6.96 4.59
C GLN A 468 32.41 -6.38 3.65
N GLN A 469 32.88 -7.16 2.67
CA GLN A 469 33.86 -6.69 1.70
C GLN A 469 33.35 -5.48 0.89
N ARG A 470 32.12 -5.54 0.37
CA ARG A 470 31.52 -4.42 -0.38
C ARG A 470 31.34 -3.17 0.48
N GLU A 471 30.96 -3.31 1.75
CA GLU A 471 30.81 -2.18 2.66
C GLU A 471 32.17 -1.56 3.03
N VAL A 472 33.21 -2.36 3.22
CA VAL A 472 34.59 -1.89 3.38
C VAL A 472 35.06 -1.14 2.14
N GLU A 473 34.79 -1.68 0.95
CA GLU A 473 35.15 -1.04 -0.33
C GLU A 473 34.39 0.28 -0.55
N ALA A 474 33.14 0.38 -0.09
CA ALA A 474 32.31 1.57 -0.27
C ALA A 474 32.58 2.67 0.77
N ASN A 475 32.76 2.32 2.04
CA ASN A 475 32.69 3.25 3.16
C ASN A 475 33.94 3.23 4.07
N GLY A 476 34.90 2.32 3.85
CA GLY A 476 36.13 2.23 4.65
C GLY A 476 35.95 1.64 6.06
N ASP A 477 34.73 1.28 6.45
CA ASP A 477 34.40 0.64 7.73
C ASP A 477 33.49 -0.58 7.49
N GLY A 478 33.93 -1.75 7.96
CA GLY A 478 33.19 -3.01 7.88
C GLY A 478 32.59 -3.46 9.21
N GLU A 479 32.78 -2.69 10.29
CA GLU A 479 32.39 -3.06 11.64
C GLU A 479 30.86 -2.98 11.84
N GLU A 480 30.21 -2.01 11.20
CA GLU A 480 28.75 -1.89 11.20
C GLU A 480 28.07 -3.03 10.42
N ALA A 481 28.65 -3.42 9.29
CA ALA A 481 28.28 -4.61 8.51
C ALA A 481 28.37 -5.88 9.37
N ARG A 482 29.48 -6.01 10.10
CA ARG A 482 29.80 -7.15 10.95
C ARG A 482 28.77 -7.36 12.04
N ASN A 483 28.42 -6.29 12.77
CA ASN A 483 27.40 -6.36 13.80
C ASN A 483 26.02 -6.70 13.22
N ARG A 484 25.68 -6.21 12.02
CA ARG A 484 24.37 -6.41 11.38
C ARG A 484 24.09 -7.86 10.97
N TYR A 485 25.12 -8.60 10.58
CA TYR A 485 24.98 -9.96 10.07
C TYR A 485 25.41 -11.07 11.04
N GLU A 486 26.18 -10.74 12.08
CA GLU A 486 26.60 -11.72 13.09
C GLU A 486 25.48 -12.20 14.02
N TYR A 487 24.39 -11.44 14.20
CA TYR A 487 23.29 -11.83 15.11
C TYR A 487 22.74 -13.22 14.79
N LYS A 488 22.55 -13.54 13.51
CA LYS A 488 22.04 -14.85 13.08
C LYS A 488 22.97 -16.01 13.49
N PHE A 489 24.29 -15.78 13.51
CA PHE A 489 25.27 -16.82 13.83
C PHE A 489 25.50 -17.00 15.33
N ARG A 490 25.03 -16.06 16.15
CA ARG A 490 25.10 -16.15 17.61
C ARG A 490 23.96 -17.01 18.19
N LEU A 491 22.91 -17.26 17.41
CA LEU A 491 21.77 -18.09 17.78
C LEU A 491 22.15 -19.57 17.71
N GLU A 492 22.07 -20.26 18.85
CA GLU A 492 22.56 -21.64 19.03
C GLU A 492 21.92 -22.66 18.05
N ASN A 493 20.72 -22.37 17.51
CA ASN A 493 19.95 -23.26 16.64
C ASN A 493 19.64 -22.67 15.24
N TYR A 494 20.44 -21.72 14.75
CA TYR A 494 20.25 -21.12 13.42
C TYR A 494 21.41 -21.46 12.46
N PRO A 495 21.14 -21.78 11.18
CA PRO A 495 19.82 -21.91 10.54
C PRO A 495 19.11 -23.21 10.94
N PRO A 496 17.76 -23.22 10.97
CA PRO A 496 17.00 -24.44 11.22
C PRO A 496 17.19 -25.47 10.08
N LEU A 497 16.81 -26.72 10.35
CA LEU A 497 16.73 -27.79 9.35
C LEU A 497 15.27 -27.93 8.85
N PRO A 498 15.06 -28.32 7.57
CA PRO A 498 16.07 -28.50 6.54
C PRO A 498 16.63 -27.16 6.04
N ASN A 499 17.89 -27.17 5.59
CA ASN A 499 18.53 -26.02 4.95
C ASN A 499 19.37 -26.46 3.76
N TYR A 500 19.68 -25.51 2.86
CA TYR A 500 20.20 -25.81 1.53
C TYR A 500 21.32 -24.85 1.13
N GLU A 501 22.23 -25.30 0.28
CA GLU A 501 23.15 -24.41 -0.41
C GLU A 501 22.44 -23.76 -1.59
N LEU A 502 22.14 -22.47 -1.48
CA LEU A 502 21.32 -21.75 -2.47
C LEU A 502 22.18 -20.93 -3.43
N TYR A 503 21.99 -21.16 -4.73
CA TYR A 503 22.60 -20.44 -5.84
C TYR A 503 21.53 -19.72 -6.66
N ALA A 504 21.88 -18.59 -7.26
CA ALA A 504 21.02 -17.81 -8.15
C ALA A 504 21.54 -17.92 -9.58
N TYR A 505 20.67 -18.11 -10.57
CA TYR A 505 21.08 -18.04 -11.98
C TYR A 505 20.79 -16.66 -12.55
N GLN A 506 21.84 -15.90 -12.89
CA GLN A 506 21.84 -14.50 -13.34
C GLN A 506 21.27 -13.49 -12.32
N ARG A 507 20.11 -13.81 -11.72
CA ARG A 507 19.44 -13.02 -10.69
C ARG A 507 18.52 -13.94 -9.87
N ALA A 508 18.50 -13.72 -8.56
CA ALA A 508 17.43 -14.16 -7.67
C ALA A 508 17.37 -13.26 -6.44
N SER A 509 16.16 -12.83 -6.06
CA SER A 509 16.00 -11.94 -4.91
C SER A 509 16.39 -12.66 -3.63
N GLY A 510 17.30 -12.07 -2.86
CA GLY A 510 17.71 -12.63 -1.57
C GLY A 510 18.68 -13.81 -1.65
N ILE A 511 19.19 -14.17 -2.84
CA ILE A 511 20.25 -15.17 -3.01
C ILE A 511 21.50 -14.48 -3.56
N PHE A 512 22.65 -14.92 -3.07
CA PHE A 512 23.87 -14.16 -3.18
C PHE A 512 24.91 -14.76 -4.11
N TRP A 513 25.07 -16.09 -4.10
CA TRP A 513 25.91 -16.79 -5.07
C TRP A 513 25.24 -16.78 -6.43
N ILE A 514 25.56 -15.77 -7.23
CA ILE A 514 25.03 -15.61 -8.58
C ILE A 514 25.96 -16.32 -9.55
N LEU A 515 25.43 -17.33 -10.23
CA LEU A 515 26.07 -17.99 -11.35
C LEU A 515 25.66 -17.27 -12.63
N THR A 516 26.62 -16.83 -13.43
CA THR A 516 26.36 -15.99 -14.60
C THR A 516 26.17 -16.77 -15.89
N ASP A 517 26.67 -18.00 -15.95
CA ASP A 517 26.58 -18.88 -17.12
C ASP A 517 26.45 -20.36 -16.74
N LEU A 518 26.21 -21.19 -17.75
CA LEU A 518 26.01 -22.63 -17.58
C LEU A 518 27.31 -23.41 -17.27
N GLU A 519 28.48 -22.84 -17.52
CA GLU A 519 29.76 -23.47 -17.17
C GLU A 519 29.95 -23.42 -15.66
N GLU A 520 29.65 -22.28 -15.03
CA GLU A 520 29.63 -22.15 -13.58
C GLU A 520 28.60 -23.10 -12.94
N VAL A 521 27.41 -23.24 -13.53
CA VAL A 521 26.40 -24.21 -13.06
C VAL A 521 26.95 -25.64 -13.05
N ARG A 522 27.69 -26.03 -14.09
CA ARG A 522 28.33 -27.36 -14.17
C ARG A 522 29.46 -27.51 -13.15
N ASN A 523 30.24 -26.46 -12.92
CA ASN A 523 31.39 -26.49 -12.01
C ASN A 523 31.01 -26.50 -10.52
N LYS A 524 29.76 -26.16 -10.19
CA LYS A 524 29.28 -26.10 -8.81
C LYS A 524 28.59 -27.38 -8.33
N ASP A 525 28.48 -28.40 -9.18
CA ASP A 525 27.78 -29.66 -8.90
C ASP A 525 26.35 -29.41 -8.40
N ILE A 526 25.61 -28.54 -9.10
CA ILE A 526 24.21 -28.26 -8.76
C ILE A 526 23.39 -29.56 -8.90
N GLU A 527 22.61 -29.89 -7.88
CA GLU A 527 21.78 -31.10 -7.86
C GLU A 527 20.34 -30.78 -8.34
N TYR A 528 19.79 -29.65 -7.88
CA TYR A 528 18.40 -29.28 -8.15
C TYR A 528 18.30 -27.87 -8.72
N VAL A 529 17.30 -27.66 -9.59
CA VAL A 529 16.99 -26.35 -10.18
C VAL A 529 15.53 -25.99 -9.95
N VAL A 530 15.28 -24.81 -9.38
CA VAL A 530 13.95 -24.23 -9.20
C VAL A 530 13.80 -23.03 -10.13
N VAL A 531 12.77 -23.03 -10.95
CA VAL A 531 12.48 -21.93 -11.87
C VAL A 531 11.05 -21.43 -11.71
N GLU A 532 10.85 -20.13 -11.85
CA GLU A 532 9.53 -19.51 -11.92
C GLU A 532 9.24 -18.88 -13.29
N GLU A 533 7.98 -18.92 -13.70
CA GLU A 533 7.51 -18.15 -14.85
C GLU A 533 6.09 -17.62 -14.62
N TYR A 534 5.82 -16.42 -15.16
CA TYR A 534 4.50 -15.83 -15.06
C TYR A 534 4.23 -14.68 -16.03
N PHE A 535 3.04 -14.11 -15.95
CA PHE A 535 2.60 -12.95 -16.74
C PHE A 535 3.32 -11.64 -16.38
N LEU A 536 4.08 -11.62 -15.29
CA LEU A 536 4.91 -10.51 -14.84
C LEU A 536 6.29 -10.58 -15.51
N ARG A 537 6.37 -10.19 -16.78
CA ARG A 537 7.55 -10.46 -17.63
C ARG A 537 8.85 -9.80 -17.14
N GLY A 538 8.75 -8.69 -16.41
CA GLY A 538 9.91 -8.04 -15.79
C GLY A 538 10.46 -8.76 -14.56
N TYR A 539 9.74 -9.74 -14.02
CA TYR A 539 10.05 -10.42 -12.76
C TYR A 539 10.16 -11.94 -12.88
N SER A 540 9.40 -12.56 -13.78
CA SER A 540 9.16 -14.01 -13.79
C SER A 540 9.30 -14.57 -15.20
N THR A 541 10.53 -14.80 -15.61
CA THR A 541 10.90 -15.42 -16.89
C THR A 541 12.07 -16.37 -16.70
N ILE A 542 12.07 -17.48 -17.44
CA ILE A 542 13.18 -18.44 -17.44
C ILE A 542 14.17 -18.03 -18.54
N PRO A 543 15.45 -17.81 -18.22
CA PRO A 543 16.47 -17.54 -19.24
C PRO A 543 16.49 -18.65 -20.32
N PRO A 544 16.52 -18.31 -21.62
CA PRO A 544 16.39 -19.30 -22.69
C PRO A 544 17.47 -20.38 -22.70
N ASP A 545 18.70 -20.01 -22.36
CA ASP A 545 19.85 -20.89 -22.19
C ASP A 545 19.63 -21.90 -21.06
N LEU A 546 19.19 -21.45 -19.89
CA LEU A 546 18.83 -22.31 -18.78
C LEU A 546 17.66 -23.24 -19.13
N LEU A 547 16.63 -22.73 -19.81
CA LEU A 547 15.50 -23.54 -20.25
C LEU A 547 15.95 -24.66 -21.21
N ASN A 548 16.85 -24.37 -22.15
CA ASN A 548 17.41 -25.35 -23.06
C ASN A 548 18.29 -26.38 -22.33
N PHE A 549 19.09 -25.93 -21.36
CA PHE A 549 19.87 -26.81 -20.49
C PHE A 549 18.97 -27.78 -19.71
N LEU A 550 17.90 -27.28 -19.08
CA LEU A 550 16.95 -28.09 -18.33
C LEU A 550 16.20 -29.11 -19.22
N LYS A 551 15.91 -28.78 -20.48
CA LYS A 551 15.32 -29.74 -21.43
C LYS A 551 16.26 -30.91 -21.76
N GLN A 552 17.57 -30.68 -21.72
CA GLN A 552 18.58 -31.69 -22.05
C GLN A 552 19.02 -32.51 -20.84
N LYS A 553 19.18 -31.85 -19.69
CA LYS A 553 19.81 -32.42 -18.49
C LYS A 553 18.91 -32.51 -17.26
N GLY A 554 17.78 -31.81 -17.25
CA GLY A 554 16.85 -31.80 -16.11
C GLY A 554 15.76 -32.87 -16.20
N THR A 555 15.53 -33.59 -15.10
CA THR A 555 14.31 -34.36 -14.87
C THR A 555 13.32 -33.48 -14.10
N LEU A 556 12.15 -33.19 -14.68
CA LEU A 556 11.09 -32.46 -13.97
C LEU A 556 10.53 -33.34 -12.84
N LEU A 557 10.71 -32.90 -11.59
CA LEU A 557 10.18 -33.59 -10.41
C LEU A 557 8.76 -33.13 -10.07
N LYS A 558 8.52 -31.81 -10.09
CA LYS A 558 7.24 -31.24 -9.65
C LYS A 558 6.95 -29.89 -10.30
N SER A 559 5.67 -29.62 -10.52
CA SER A 559 5.15 -28.32 -10.96
C SER A 559 4.02 -27.85 -10.06
N PHE A 560 3.99 -26.55 -9.76
CA PHE A 560 2.93 -25.88 -9.01
C PHE A 560 2.30 -24.80 -9.88
N TYR A 561 0.96 -24.77 -9.93
CA TYR A 561 0.20 -23.85 -10.78
C TYR A 561 -0.73 -22.97 -9.94
N PRO A 562 -0.90 -21.69 -10.33
CA PRO A 562 -1.85 -20.79 -9.68
C PRO A 562 -3.28 -20.90 -10.23
N TYR A 563 -3.50 -21.70 -11.27
CA TYR A 563 -4.79 -21.89 -11.97
C TYR A 563 -5.18 -23.36 -12.11
N ASP A 564 -6.44 -23.61 -12.48
CA ASP A 564 -6.99 -24.95 -12.71
C ASP A 564 -6.49 -25.59 -14.01
N GLY A 565 -5.70 -26.66 -13.90
CA GLY A 565 -5.14 -27.37 -15.06
C GLY A 565 -3.98 -26.61 -15.71
N SER A 566 -3.69 -26.92 -16.98
CA SER A 566 -2.61 -26.31 -17.76
C SER A 566 -3.04 -25.07 -18.55
N GLU A 567 -4.34 -24.75 -18.61
CA GLU A 567 -4.89 -23.72 -19.49
C GLU A 567 -5.60 -22.60 -18.71
N ILE A 568 -5.37 -21.37 -19.16
CA ILE A 568 -5.91 -20.15 -18.55
C ILE A 568 -7.21 -19.78 -19.26
N GLN A 569 -8.30 -19.70 -18.50
CA GLN A 569 -9.64 -19.41 -19.05
C GLN A 569 -9.77 -17.98 -19.59
N THR A 570 -9.14 -17.01 -18.92
CA THR A 570 -9.14 -15.60 -19.32
C THR A 570 -7.77 -15.00 -19.02
N GLU A 571 -7.23 -14.20 -19.92
CA GLU A 571 -5.93 -13.56 -19.71
C GLU A 571 -5.98 -12.62 -18.48
N PRO A 572 -5.26 -12.94 -17.40
CA PRO A 572 -5.23 -12.13 -16.19
C PRO A 572 -4.46 -10.82 -16.42
N VAL A 573 -4.95 -9.75 -15.80
CA VAL A 573 -4.35 -8.42 -15.96
C VAL A 573 -3.56 -8.06 -14.71
N PHE A 574 -2.26 -7.86 -14.83
CA PHE A 574 -1.35 -7.54 -13.72
C PHE A 574 -0.89 -6.08 -13.74
N ASP A 575 -0.62 -5.52 -12.55
CA ASP A 575 0.29 -4.38 -12.45
C ASP A 575 1.71 -4.88 -12.75
N GLN A 576 2.20 -4.59 -13.96
CA GLN A 576 3.51 -5.05 -14.42
C GLN A 576 4.67 -4.47 -13.60
N MET A 577 4.46 -3.40 -12.83
CA MET A 577 5.47 -2.85 -11.94
C MET A 577 5.48 -3.53 -10.57
N ASP A 578 4.41 -4.19 -10.16
CA ASP A 578 4.24 -4.73 -8.81
C ASP A 578 4.43 -6.24 -8.78
N ALA A 579 5.52 -6.69 -8.14
CA ALA A 579 5.88 -8.11 -7.99
C ALA A 579 5.02 -8.84 -6.94
N PHE A 580 3.70 -8.69 -7.03
CA PHE A 580 2.72 -9.24 -6.08
C PHE A 580 2.18 -10.62 -6.51
N TYR A 581 2.22 -10.94 -7.81
CA TYR A 581 1.78 -12.23 -8.37
C TYR A 581 0.30 -12.57 -8.08
N VAL A 582 -0.55 -11.56 -7.94
CA VAL A 582 -2.02 -11.67 -7.97
C VAL A 582 -2.55 -10.68 -9.02
N PRO A 583 -3.48 -11.10 -9.90
CA PRO A 583 -4.03 -10.21 -10.92
C PRO A 583 -4.66 -8.96 -10.30
N TYR A 584 -4.51 -7.84 -10.98
CA TYR A 584 -5.23 -6.61 -10.65
C TYR A 584 -6.67 -6.64 -11.17
N SER A 585 -6.93 -7.31 -12.30
CA SER A 585 -8.25 -7.54 -12.89
C SER A 585 -8.26 -8.86 -13.68
N ASN A 586 -9.44 -9.28 -14.15
CA ASN A 586 -9.63 -10.51 -14.93
C ASN A 586 -9.18 -11.78 -14.18
N PHE A 587 -9.77 -12.01 -13.00
CA PHE A 587 -9.42 -13.11 -12.11
C PHE A 587 -9.85 -14.51 -12.59
N GLY A 588 -10.42 -14.64 -13.79
CA GLY A 588 -10.95 -15.92 -14.29
C GLY A 588 -9.86 -16.98 -14.41
N GLY A 589 -10.14 -18.18 -13.90
CA GLY A 589 -9.20 -19.31 -13.88
C GLY A 589 -8.12 -19.25 -12.79
N ILE A 590 -7.84 -18.11 -12.17
CA ILE A 590 -6.87 -18.01 -11.06
C ILE A 590 -7.49 -18.50 -9.76
N LYS A 591 -6.85 -19.51 -9.17
CA LYS A 591 -7.24 -20.11 -7.89
C LYS A 591 -6.48 -19.53 -6.71
N ARG A 592 -5.18 -19.34 -6.85
CA ARG A 592 -4.28 -18.98 -5.75
C ARG A 592 -3.21 -17.99 -6.18
N PRO A 593 -2.53 -17.34 -5.23
CA PRO A 593 -1.43 -16.42 -5.52
C PRO A 593 -0.18 -17.17 -6.01
N GLY A 594 0.73 -16.44 -6.63
CA GLY A 594 2.07 -16.91 -7.00
C GLY A 594 2.21 -17.33 -8.47
N PRO A 595 3.45 -17.52 -8.95
CA PRO A 595 3.73 -17.93 -10.33
C PRO A 595 3.55 -19.42 -10.55
N VAL A 596 3.83 -19.87 -11.78
CA VAL A 596 4.12 -21.28 -12.04
C VAL A 596 5.54 -21.56 -11.57
N ILE A 597 5.72 -22.58 -10.72
CA ILE A 597 7.03 -22.99 -10.19
C ILE A 597 7.30 -24.41 -10.63
N ARG A 598 8.50 -24.65 -11.16
CA ARG A 598 8.97 -26.00 -11.55
C ARG A 598 10.27 -26.34 -10.87
N ILE A 599 10.37 -27.59 -10.45
CA ILE A 599 11.53 -28.13 -9.75
C ILE A 599 12.09 -29.28 -10.57
N TYR A 600 13.38 -29.20 -10.89
CA TYR A 600 14.13 -30.17 -11.67
C TYR A 600 15.24 -30.78 -10.83
N GLU A 601 15.55 -32.03 -11.09
CA GLU A 601 16.79 -32.70 -10.69
C GLU A 601 17.72 -32.74 -11.90
N LEU A 602 18.99 -32.38 -11.73
CA LEU A 602 19.98 -32.50 -12.78
C LEU A 602 20.52 -33.93 -12.84
N ARG A 603 20.48 -34.52 -14.04
CA ARG A 603 21.14 -35.80 -14.31
C ARG A 603 22.63 -35.55 -14.52
N GLU A 604 23.46 -36.42 -13.96
CA GLU A 604 24.90 -36.49 -14.27
C GLU A 604 25.15 -36.49 -15.80
#